data_AF-A0A833W0M1-F1
#
_entry.id   AF-A0A833W0M1-F1
#
_cell.length_a   1.000
_cell.length_b   1.000
_cell.length_c   1.000
_cell.angle_alpha   90.00
_cell.angle_beta   90.00
_cell.angle_gamma   90.00
#
_symmetry.space_group_name_H-M   'P 1'
#
loop_
_entity.id
_entity.type
_entity.pdbx_description
1 polymer ?
#
loop_
_entity_poly.entity_id
_entity_poly.type
_entity_poly.pdbx_seq_one_letter_code
_entity_poly.pdbx_strand_id
1 'polypeptide(L)'
;MYHKHFLGAVLCKSRFLSPSYARIALSAKEYLRKSCDEYLQVDPSGEIVVLSQSVPWSQHLFELEKEQNIQPSLKYIIFGDGSFRIRSIPVDNGSFVCRTKELLWFSRLFLPRSWAGLSGEVLENACGVKGAVFVHSTGFIGGHKTKEGAIMMARKSLELGKLS
;
A
#
# COMPACT_ATOMS: atom_id res chain seq x y z
N MET A 1 -6.80 -57.13 -6.27
CA MET A 1 -5.93 -55.97 -6.49
C MET A 1 -6.79 -54.71 -6.46
N TYR A 2 -6.43 -53.76 -5.56
CA TYR A 2 -6.92 -52.37 -5.41
C TYR A 2 -8.41 -52.16 -5.08
N HIS A 3 -8.83 -52.04 -3.81
CA HIS A 3 -8.79 -50.85 -2.91
C HIS A 3 -9.33 -49.56 -3.56
N LYS A 4 -10.60 -49.18 -3.27
CA LYS A 4 -11.13 -48.37 -2.14
C LYS A 4 -11.13 -46.86 -2.42
N HIS A 5 -12.35 -46.32 -2.53
CA HIS A 5 -12.86 -45.02 -2.07
C HIS A 5 -11.98 -43.77 -2.21
N PHE A 6 -12.35 -42.89 -3.16
CA PHE A 6 -12.02 -41.47 -3.12
C PHE A 6 -13.13 -40.72 -2.36
N LEU A 7 -12.84 -40.38 -1.10
CA LEU A 7 -13.59 -39.41 -0.28
C LEU A 7 -12.56 -38.81 0.69
N GLY A 8 -12.38 -37.49 0.66
CA GLY A 8 -11.59 -36.80 1.69
C GLY A 8 -10.94 -35.47 1.29
N ALA A 9 -11.70 -34.39 1.46
CA ALA A 9 -11.27 -33.10 2.02
C ALA A 9 -10.06 -32.33 1.45
N VAL A 10 -10.39 -31.20 0.81
CA VAL A 10 -9.99 -29.83 1.21
C VAL A 10 -8.93 -29.77 2.33
N LEU A 11 -7.73 -29.30 1.99
CA LEU A 11 -6.81 -28.48 2.82
C LEU A 11 -5.47 -28.34 2.09
N CYS A 12 -5.42 -27.51 1.06
CA CYS A 12 -4.17 -27.18 0.36
C CYS A 12 -3.61 -25.86 0.92
N LYS A 13 -2.33 -25.92 1.32
CA LYS A 13 -1.37 -24.83 1.60
C LYS A 13 -1.15 -24.38 3.06
N SER A 14 -0.70 -25.29 3.92
CA SER A 14 0.25 -24.96 5.01
C SER A 14 1.58 -25.67 4.76
N ARG A 15 2.30 -25.30 3.69
CA ARG A 15 3.64 -25.85 3.43
C ARG A 15 4.66 -24.99 4.16
N PHE A 16 5.07 -25.47 5.33
CA PHE A 16 6.27 -25.11 6.11
C PHE A 16 7.01 -23.85 5.63
N LEU A 17 6.66 -22.69 6.21
CA LEU A 17 7.54 -21.52 6.17
C LEU A 17 8.78 -21.87 7.01
N SER A 18 9.98 -21.64 6.50
CA SER A 18 11.20 -21.89 7.27
C SER A 18 11.20 -21.03 8.54
N PRO A 19 11.82 -21.48 9.65
CA PRO A 19 11.93 -20.68 10.86
C PRO A 19 12.56 -19.30 10.63
N SER A 20 13.44 -19.16 9.62
CA SER A 20 13.98 -17.87 9.20
C SER A 20 12.94 -16.96 8.56
N TYR A 21 12.12 -17.48 7.64
CA TYR A 21 11.06 -16.71 7.00
C TYR A 21 9.96 -16.31 7.99
N ALA A 22 9.58 -17.21 8.90
CA ALA A 22 8.62 -16.92 9.96
C ALA A 22 9.10 -15.78 10.88
N ARG A 23 10.39 -15.74 11.24
CA ARG A 23 10.97 -14.65 12.03
C ARG A 23 10.99 -13.31 11.30
N ILE A 24 11.31 -13.31 10.00
CA ILE A 24 11.28 -12.09 9.17
C ILE A 24 9.85 -11.59 8.97
N ALA A 25 8.88 -12.49 8.83
CA ALA A 25 7.47 -12.13 8.73
C ALA A 25 6.90 -11.58 10.05
N LEU A 26 7.26 -12.19 11.19
CA LEU A 26 6.88 -11.70 12.51
C LEU A 26 7.42 -10.29 12.76
N SER A 27 8.71 -10.06 12.46
CA SER A 27 9.29 -8.73 12.58
C SER A 27 8.63 -7.73 11.63
N ALA A 28 8.38 -8.12 10.36
CA ALA A 28 7.69 -7.26 9.40
C ALA A 28 6.28 -6.83 9.88
N LYS A 29 5.50 -7.76 10.45
CA LYS A 29 4.16 -7.47 11.00
C LYS A 29 4.23 -6.53 12.20
N GLU A 30 5.21 -6.69 13.09
CA GLU A 30 5.40 -5.79 14.24
C GLU A 30 5.76 -4.36 13.81
N TYR A 31 6.68 -4.20 12.86
CA TYR A 31 7.02 -2.88 12.31
C TYR A 31 5.83 -2.22 11.61
N LEU A 32 5.06 -3.00 10.85
CA LEU A 32 3.87 -2.50 10.18
C LEU A 32 2.79 -2.09 11.20
N ARG A 33 2.60 -2.89 12.25
CA ARG A 33 1.65 -2.58 13.33
C ARG A 33 1.99 -1.25 13.99
N LYS A 34 3.25 -1.02 14.37
CA LYS A 34 3.68 0.27 14.92
C LYS A 34 3.38 1.43 13.97
N SER A 35 3.63 1.23 12.68
CA SER A 35 3.33 2.25 11.66
C SER A 35 1.81 2.53 11.56
N CYS A 36 0.98 1.50 11.70
CA CYS A 36 -0.48 1.60 11.77
C CYS A 36 -1.00 2.17 13.10
N ASP A 37 -0.24 2.12 14.19
CA ASP A 37 -0.63 2.77 15.45
C ASP A 37 -0.36 4.29 15.41
N GLU A 38 0.65 4.71 14.63
CA GLU A 38 1.09 6.10 14.51
C GLU A 38 0.52 6.82 13.28
N TYR A 39 -0.20 6.12 12.39
CA TYR A 39 -0.61 6.64 11.08
C TYR A 39 -1.45 7.93 11.12
N LEU A 40 -2.32 8.09 12.13
CA LEU A 40 -3.11 9.32 12.30
C LEU A 40 -2.26 10.54 12.68
N GLN A 41 -1.10 10.33 13.30
CA GLN A 41 -0.15 11.40 13.62
C GLN A 41 0.61 11.84 12.37
N VAL A 42 0.86 10.90 11.45
CA VAL A 42 1.47 11.18 10.14
C VAL A 42 0.49 11.95 9.27
N ASP A 43 -0.74 11.44 9.18
CA ASP A 43 -1.77 12.00 8.33
C ASP A 43 -3.17 11.86 8.94
N PRO A 44 -3.85 12.99 9.24
CA PRO A 44 -5.13 12.96 9.90
C PRO A 44 -6.29 12.43 9.04
N SER A 45 -6.08 12.19 7.73
CA SER A 45 -7.13 11.55 6.91
C SER A 45 -7.35 10.09 7.29
N GLY A 46 -6.34 9.43 7.88
CA GLY A 46 -6.36 7.99 8.13
C GLY A 46 -6.27 7.14 6.85
N GLU A 47 -5.90 7.72 5.71
CA GLU A 47 -5.83 7.03 4.42
C GLU A 47 -4.37 6.79 3.97
N ILE A 48 -3.38 7.18 4.77
CA ILE A 48 -1.94 7.10 4.47
C ILE A 48 -1.20 6.45 5.64
N VAL A 49 -0.33 5.49 5.35
CA VAL A 49 0.61 4.91 6.32
C VAL A 49 2.05 5.07 5.82
N VAL A 50 2.97 5.42 6.71
CA VAL A 50 4.40 5.54 6.41
C VAL A 50 5.16 4.47 7.18
N LEU A 51 5.97 3.68 6.49
CA LEU A 51 6.81 2.68 7.12
C LEU A 51 8.14 3.30 7.55
N SER A 52 8.55 3.02 8.79
CA SER A 52 9.88 3.39 9.29
C SER A 52 11.01 2.63 8.59
N GLN A 53 10.69 1.47 7.99
CA GLN A 53 11.64 0.62 7.28
C GLN A 53 10.94 -0.15 6.15
N SER A 54 11.70 -0.47 5.10
CA SER A 54 11.19 -1.24 3.97
C SER A 54 11.07 -2.72 4.32
N VAL A 55 9.86 -3.20 4.55
CA VAL A 55 9.54 -4.61 4.84
C VAL A 55 8.46 -5.13 3.88
N PRO A 56 8.36 -6.45 3.65
CA PRO A 56 7.20 -7.02 2.98
C PRO A 56 5.92 -6.69 3.76
N TRP A 57 5.07 -5.86 3.18
CA TRP A 57 3.91 -5.29 3.90
C TRP A 57 2.57 -5.84 3.42
N SER A 58 2.44 -6.27 2.15
CA SER A 58 1.13 -6.49 1.53
C SER A 58 0.24 -7.45 2.30
N GLN A 59 0.72 -8.67 2.59
CA GLN A 59 -0.06 -9.67 3.33
C GLN A 59 -0.41 -9.18 4.74
N HIS A 60 0.58 -8.68 5.48
CA HIS A 60 0.39 -8.25 6.86
C HIS A 60 -0.52 -7.02 6.99
N LEU A 61 -0.55 -6.14 5.97
CA LEU A 61 -1.40 -4.96 5.96
C LEU A 61 -2.89 -5.34 5.99
N PHE A 62 -3.31 -6.28 5.14
CA PHE A 62 -4.70 -6.73 5.12
C PHE A 62 -5.12 -7.48 6.39
N GLU A 63 -4.18 -8.18 7.04
CA GLU A 63 -4.42 -8.78 8.35
C GLU A 63 -4.60 -7.69 9.41
N LEU A 64 -3.71 -6.69 9.45
CA LEU A 64 -3.74 -5.60 10.43
C LEU A 64 -4.95 -4.67 10.27
N GLU A 65 -5.37 -4.35 9.04
CA GLU A 65 -6.58 -3.56 8.81
C GLU A 65 -7.82 -4.22 9.44
N LYS A 66 -7.89 -5.55 9.42
CA LYS A 66 -8.97 -6.32 10.07
C LYS A 66 -8.78 -6.39 11.59
N GLU A 67 -7.57 -6.70 12.05
CA GLU A 67 -7.24 -6.83 13.48
C GLU A 67 -7.46 -5.52 14.26
N GLN A 68 -7.11 -4.38 13.67
CA GLN A 68 -7.18 -3.06 14.31
C GLN A 68 -8.45 -2.28 13.92
N ASN A 69 -9.32 -2.85 13.07
CA ASN A 69 -10.51 -2.19 12.53
C ASN A 69 -10.19 -0.80 11.94
N ILE A 70 -9.15 -0.73 11.11
CA ILE A 70 -8.69 0.54 10.51
C ILE A 70 -9.77 1.06 9.56
N GLN A 71 -10.30 2.25 9.88
CA GLN A 71 -11.22 2.98 9.04
C GLN A 71 -10.85 4.47 9.00
N PRO A 72 -10.92 5.16 7.85
CA PRO A 72 -11.21 4.61 6.51
C PRO A 72 -10.09 3.68 5.99
N SER A 73 -10.30 3.03 4.85
CA SER A 73 -9.32 2.10 4.28
C SER A 73 -8.04 2.84 3.82
N LEU A 74 -6.87 2.28 4.11
CA LEU A 74 -5.59 2.88 3.73
C LEU A 74 -5.41 2.91 2.20
N LYS A 75 -5.16 4.06 1.60
CA LYS A 75 -5.01 4.19 0.14
C LYS A 75 -3.55 4.14 -0.31
N TYR A 76 -2.67 4.71 0.51
CA TYR A 76 -1.25 4.78 0.21
C TYR A 76 -0.38 4.23 1.33
N ILE A 77 0.65 3.53 0.93
CA ILE A 77 1.78 3.16 1.77
C ILE A 77 3.04 3.85 1.26
N ILE A 78 3.75 4.53 2.17
CA ILE A 78 4.98 5.24 1.88
C ILE A 78 6.14 4.52 2.55
N PHE A 79 7.22 4.29 1.81
CA PHE A 79 8.41 3.61 2.33
C PHE A 79 9.66 4.05 1.55
N GLY A 80 10.83 3.88 2.16
CA GLY A 80 12.12 4.18 1.55
C GLY A 80 13.04 4.89 2.53
N ASP A 81 14.32 4.95 2.16
CA ASP A 81 15.35 5.71 2.86
C ASP A 81 16.12 6.55 1.82
N GLY A 82 16.17 7.86 1.99
CA GLY A 82 16.68 8.83 1.01
C GLY A 82 15.84 9.00 -0.27
N SER A 83 15.19 7.96 -0.79
CA SER A 83 14.24 8.01 -1.91
C SER A 83 12.93 7.32 -1.54
N PHE A 84 11.88 8.11 -1.36
CA PHE A 84 10.60 7.63 -0.86
C PHE A 84 9.69 7.23 -2.00
N ARG A 85 9.02 6.09 -1.85
CA ARG A 85 8.02 5.59 -2.78
C ARG A 85 6.64 5.79 -2.18
N ILE A 86 5.71 6.20 -3.02
CA ILE A 86 4.28 6.31 -2.71
C ILE A 86 3.62 5.19 -3.49
N ARG A 87 3.14 4.15 -2.80
CA ARG A 87 2.52 3.01 -3.46
C ARG A 87 1.04 2.94 -3.11
N SER A 88 0.21 2.80 -4.14
CA SER A 88 -1.20 2.50 -3.96
C SER A 88 -1.36 1.10 -3.39
N ILE A 89 -2.20 0.98 -2.36
CA ILE A 89 -2.57 -0.31 -1.78
C ILE A 89 -3.63 -0.93 -2.69
N PRO A 90 -3.49 -2.21 -3.12
CA PRO A 90 -4.51 -2.86 -3.94
C PRO A 90 -5.76 -3.18 -3.12
N VAL A 91 -6.85 -3.51 -3.81
CA VAL A 91 -8.13 -3.85 -3.16
C VAL A 91 -8.08 -5.17 -2.41
N ASP A 92 -7.15 -6.06 -2.78
CA ASP A 92 -6.92 -7.33 -2.10
C ASP A 92 -5.46 -7.80 -2.27
N ASN A 93 -5.02 -8.72 -1.44
CA ASN A 93 -3.69 -9.32 -1.52
C ASN A 93 -3.53 -10.10 -2.83
N GLY A 94 -2.49 -9.78 -3.61
CA GLY A 94 -2.26 -10.36 -4.93
C GLY A 94 -3.07 -9.72 -6.06
N SER A 95 -3.91 -8.71 -5.78
CA SER A 95 -4.58 -7.92 -6.81
C SER A 95 -3.67 -6.80 -7.33
N PHE A 96 -3.81 -6.49 -8.63
CA PHE A 96 -3.23 -5.29 -9.24
C PHE A 96 -4.24 -4.14 -9.35
N VAL A 97 -5.50 -4.40 -9.00
CA VAL A 97 -6.57 -3.41 -9.01
C VAL A 97 -6.46 -2.58 -7.75
N CYS A 98 -6.27 -1.27 -7.92
CA CYS A 98 -6.24 -0.30 -6.82
C CYS A 98 -7.44 0.64 -6.87
N ARG A 99 -8.49 0.35 -7.65
CA ARG A 99 -9.73 1.14 -7.65
C ARG A 99 -10.90 0.23 -8.04
N THR A 100 -11.93 0.18 -7.20
CA THR A 100 -13.24 -0.43 -7.50
C THR A 100 -14.29 0.65 -7.74
N LYS A 101 -15.27 0.37 -8.60
CA LYS A 101 -16.39 1.29 -8.91
C LYS A 101 -17.43 1.36 -7.78
N GLU A 102 -17.44 0.38 -6.89
CA GLU A 102 -18.41 0.32 -5.79
C GLU A 102 -17.80 0.92 -4.52
N LEU A 103 -18.51 1.90 -3.95
CA LEU A 103 -18.24 2.64 -2.72
C LEU A 103 -16.88 3.38 -2.68
N LEU A 104 -16.90 4.66 -3.07
CA LEU A 104 -15.76 5.59 -3.14
C LEU A 104 -14.90 5.66 -1.87
N TRP A 105 -15.51 5.44 -0.70
CA TRP A 105 -14.81 5.54 0.58
C TRP A 105 -14.01 4.28 0.95
N PHE A 106 -14.38 3.11 0.40
CA PHE A 106 -13.60 1.87 0.54
C PHE A 106 -12.61 1.65 -0.61
N SER A 107 -12.87 2.28 -1.76
CA SER A 107 -12.05 2.13 -2.95
C SER A 107 -10.64 2.65 -2.69
N ARG A 108 -9.65 1.81 -2.99
CA ARG A 108 -8.26 2.22 -3.02
C ARG A 108 -8.05 3.28 -4.12
N LEU A 109 -6.87 3.91 -4.15
CA LEU A 109 -6.64 5.04 -5.05
C LEU A 109 -5.30 4.93 -5.79
N PHE A 110 -5.33 4.79 -7.11
CA PHE A 110 -4.17 5.08 -7.97
C PHE A 110 -3.75 6.55 -7.83
N LEU A 111 -2.48 6.85 -8.04
CA LEU A 111 -2.04 8.23 -8.24
C LEU A 111 -2.78 8.85 -9.45
N PRO A 112 -2.95 10.18 -9.48
CA PRO A 112 -3.80 10.86 -10.44
C PRO A 112 -3.35 10.57 -11.88
N ARG A 113 -4.32 10.39 -12.78
CA ARG A 113 -4.04 10.12 -14.20
C ARG A 113 -3.24 11.24 -14.85
N SER A 114 -3.41 12.48 -14.40
CA SER A 114 -2.64 13.64 -14.84
C SER A 114 -1.15 13.55 -14.47
N TRP A 115 -0.76 12.69 -13.53
CA TRP A 115 0.64 12.45 -13.16
C TRP A 115 1.23 11.21 -13.82
N ALA A 116 0.39 10.31 -14.32
CA ALA A 116 0.79 8.99 -14.77
C ALA A 116 1.78 9.06 -15.94
N GLY A 117 2.97 8.47 -15.75
CA GLY A 117 4.05 8.49 -16.74
C GLY A 117 4.92 9.75 -16.72
N LEU A 118 4.63 10.72 -15.85
CA LEU A 118 5.44 11.92 -15.71
C LEU A 118 6.64 11.70 -14.78
N SER A 119 7.70 12.49 -14.99
CA SER A 119 8.90 12.51 -14.16
C SER A 119 9.56 13.89 -14.17
N GLY A 120 10.46 14.13 -13.20
CA GLY A 120 11.23 15.37 -13.09
C GLY A 120 10.35 16.62 -13.02
N GLU A 121 10.81 17.71 -13.62
CA GLU A 121 10.15 19.02 -13.58
C GLU A 121 8.70 19.00 -14.10
N VAL A 122 8.43 18.17 -15.13
CA VAL A 122 7.07 18.02 -15.67
C VAL A 122 6.12 17.46 -14.62
N LEU A 123 6.57 16.48 -13.84
CA LEU A 123 5.79 15.95 -12.71
C LEU A 123 5.70 16.97 -11.58
N GLU A 124 6.80 17.63 -11.22
CA GLU A 124 6.81 18.67 -10.17
C GLU A 124 5.78 19.76 -10.48
N ASN A 125 5.67 20.19 -11.73
CA ASN A 125 4.68 21.17 -12.18
C ASN A 125 3.25 20.60 -12.13
N ALA A 126 3.04 19.37 -12.61
CA ALA A 126 1.71 18.74 -12.64
C ALA A 126 1.16 18.42 -11.23
N CYS A 127 2.02 18.00 -10.31
CA CYS A 127 1.63 17.71 -8.93
C CYS A 127 1.80 18.91 -8.00
N GLY A 128 2.52 19.97 -8.40
CA GLY A 128 2.82 21.13 -7.56
C GLY A 128 3.63 20.78 -6.31
N VAL A 129 4.42 19.72 -6.33
CA VAL A 129 5.29 19.29 -5.22
C VAL A 129 6.72 19.19 -5.72
N LYS A 130 7.58 20.12 -5.27
CA LYS A 130 9.00 20.14 -5.63
C LYS A 130 9.73 18.96 -5.02
N GLY A 131 10.56 18.28 -5.82
CA GLY A 131 11.26 17.05 -5.46
C GLY A 131 10.55 15.77 -5.90
N ALA A 132 9.44 15.87 -6.62
CA ALA A 132 8.77 14.72 -7.22
C ALA A 132 9.66 14.08 -8.29
N VAL A 133 9.84 12.76 -8.21
CA VAL A 133 10.82 12.04 -9.03
C VAL A 133 10.15 11.42 -10.25
N PHE A 134 9.09 10.65 -10.05
CA PHE A 134 8.36 9.96 -11.11
C PHE A 134 6.99 9.46 -10.62
N VAL A 135 6.10 9.15 -11.56
CA VAL A 135 4.90 8.33 -11.36
C VAL A 135 4.82 7.30 -12.50
N HIS A 136 4.61 6.03 -12.18
CA HIS A 136 4.45 4.97 -13.17
C HIS A 136 3.26 5.26 -14.11
N SER A 137 3.29 4.80 -15.35
CA SER A 137 2.26 5.06 -16.38
C SER A 137 0.85 4.59 -16.00
N THR A 138 0.74 3.65 -15.07
CA THR A 138 -0.54 3.18 -14.52
C THR A 138 -0.95 3.88 -13.23
N GLY A 139 -0.05 4.66 -12.61
CA GLY A 139 -0.29 5.36 -11.36
C GLY A 139 -0.20 4.52 -10.08
N PHE A 140 0.18 3.23 -10.12
CA PHE A 140 0.25 2.40 -8.89
C PHE A 140 1.40 2.77 -7.95
N ILE A 141 2.43 3.45 -8.47
CA ILE A 141 3.60 3.86 -7.69
C ILE A 141 4.15 5.18 -8.21
N GLY A 142 4.59 6.02 -7.28
CA GLY A 142 5.40 7.21 -7.56
C GLY A 142 6.55 7.32 -6.57
N GLY A 143 7.33 8.39 -6.68
CA GLY A 143 8.40 8.65 -5.72
C GLY A 143 8.75 10.11 -5.56
N HIS A 144 9.32 10.40 -4.39
CA HIS A 144 9.73 11.72 -3.94
C HIS A 144 11.12 11.65 -3.27
N LYS A 145 11.89 12.74 -3.32
CA LYS A 145 13.21 12.85 -2.68
C LYS A 145 13.17 12.87 -1.14
N THR A 146 12.00 13.19 -0.57
CA THR A 146 11.81 13.36 0.87
C THR A 146 10.52 12.70 1.33
N LYS A 147 10.48 12.30 2.60
CA LYS A 147 9.31 11.68 3.23
C LYS A 147 8.13 12.64 3.23
N GLU A 148 8.38 13.89 3.61
CA GLU A 148 7.38 14.95 3.73
C GLU A 148 6.74 15.25 2.38
N GLY A 149 7.55 15.30 1.31
CA GLY A 149 7.01 15.49 -0.03
C GLY A 149 6.29 14.26 -0.58
N ALA A 150 6.68 13.04 -0.19
CA ALA A 150 5.90 11.84 -0.50
C ALA A 150 4.50 11.90 0.16
N ILE A 151 4.42 12.33 1.41
CA ILE A 151 3.17 12.54 2.14
C ILE A 151 2.34 13.64 1.45
N MET A 152 2.94 14.77 1.07
CA MET A 152 2.25 15.85 0.36
C MET A 152 1.69 15.38 -1.00
N MET A 153 2.44 14.61 -1.77
CA MET A 153 1.94 14.02 -3.03
C MET A 153 0.77 13.07 -2.78
N ALA A 154 0.84 12.22 -1.76
CA ALA A 154 -0.24 11.32 -1.39
C ALA A 154 -1.50 12.09 -0.97
N ARG A 155 -1.37 13.13 -0.12
CA ARG A 155 -2.48 14.02 0.27
C ARG A 155 -3.16 14.66 -0.92
N LYS A 156 -2.38 15.27 -1.82
CA LYS A 156 -2.93 15.91 -3.02
C LYS A 156 -3.61 14.92 -3.96
N SER A 157 -3.10 13.68 -4.01
CA SER A 157 -3.78 12.61 -4.73
C SER A 157 -5.15 12.26 -4.11
N LEU A 158 -5.25 12.20 -2.78
CA LEU A 158 -6.53 12.00 -2.09
C LEU A 158 -7.53 13.12 -2.39
N GLU A 159 -7.08 14.37 -2.37
CA GLU A 159 -7.91 15.54 -2.70
C GLU A 159 -8.45 15.45 -4.14
N LEU A 160 -7.58 15.18 -5.11
CA LEU A 160 -7.98 15.03 -6.52
C LEU A 160 -8.90 13.83 -6.73
N GLY A 161 -8.72 12.74 -5.99
CA GLY A 161 -9.58 11.55 -6.05
C GLY A 161 -10.96 11.76 -5.43
N LYS A 162 -11.12 12.70 -4.49
CA LYS A 162 -12.42 13.09 -3.92
C LYS A 162 -13.23 13.97 -4.88
N LEU A 163 -12.57 14.64 -5.83
CA LEU A 163 -13.18 15.53 -6.81
C LEU A 163 -13.57 14.83 -8.14
N SER A 164 -13.17 13.57 -8.32
CA SER A 164 -13.35 12.78 -9.56
C SER A 164 -14.47 11.75 -9.44
#